data_AF-R6ZTD8-F1
#
_entry.id   AF-R6ZTD8-F1
#
_cell.length_a   1.000
_cell.length_b   1.000
_cell.length_c   1.000
_cell.angle_alpha   90.00
_cell.angle_beta   90.00
_cell.angle_gamma   90.00
#
_symmetry.space_group_name_H-M   'P 1'
#
loop_
_entity.id
_entity.type
_entity.pdbx_description
1 polymer ?
#
loop_
_entity_poly.entity_id
_entity_poly.type
_entity_poly.pdbx_seq_one_letter_code
_entity_poly.pdbx_strand_id
1 'polypeptide(L)'
;MFGIFIESLVIFKLYTGLKLLMLLTAAALIYLLITEKDKRVRYFLVYAPLILIVLFLCPLSRKVFVAAGLDGETYYRILWLIPMGLITATGACRAFAKHMRIGLAVSMVLIGLCGSLVYRSSYISKAENLYHIPDTVIKICDLIEPEEEDGRVSAVMPTELIHFVRQYSARINMPYGREMIASQWDYYNAVYEAMEGSEVVCMEDLIEAIRADYCQYVVFSPSKETDKDPETCGLSLVAVIDDYRIYEDPVTALEVESWQKYYEDEN
;
A
#
# COMPACT_ATOMS: atom_id res chain seq x y z
N MET A 1 8.51 17.01 -28.95
CA MET A 1 8.90 15.59 -28.67
C MET A 1 10.11 15.49 -27.75
N PHE A 2 11.06 16.42 -27.81
CA PHE A 2 12.23 16.44 -26.92
C PHE A 2 11.88 16.52 -25.43
N GLY A 3 10.88 17.31 -25.03
CA GLY A 3 10.42 17.38 -23.62
C GLY A 3 9.96 16.03 -23.05
N ILE A 4 9.08 15.32 -23.76
CA ILE A 4 8.58 13.99 -23.35
C ILE A 4 9.72 12.97 -23.23
N PHE A 5 10.69 13.01 -24.14
CA PHE A 5 11.87 12.15 -24.07
C PHE A 5 12.72 12.42 -22.82
N ILE A 6 12.97 13.70 -22.51
CA ILE A 6 13.72 14.11 -21.32
C ILE A 6 12.98 13.70 -20.05
N GLU A 7 11.66 13.86 -19.99
CA GLU A 7 10.85 13.38 -18.88
C GLU A 7 10.94 11.86 -18.70
N SER A 8 10.86 11.09 -19.80
CA SER A 8 11.07 9.63 -19.73
C SER A 8 12.48 9.28 -19.22
N LEU A 9 13.52 10.03 -19.60
CA LEU A 9 14.87 9.84 -19.05
C LEU A 9 14.95 10.17 -17.55
N VAL A 10 14.26 11.22 -17.10
CA VAL A 10 14.19 11.56 -15.67
C VAL A 10 13.50 10.44 -14.90
N ILE A 11 12.36 9.95 -15.40
CA ILE A 11 11.65 8.81 -14.80
C ILE A 11 12.55 7.57 -14.75
N PHE A 12 13.27 7.27 -15.84
CA PHE A 12 14.22 6.16 -15.87
C PHE A 12 15.31 6.31 -14.82
N LYS A 13 15.88 7.51 -14.67
CA LYS A 13 16.90 7.81 -13.66
C LYS A 13 16.36 7.63 -12.23
N LEU A 14 15.15 8.11 -11.95
CA LEU A 14 14.51 7.97 -10.65
C LEU A 14 14.20 6.50 -10.33
N TYR A 15 13.65 5.76 -11.30
CA TYR A 15 13.34 4.34 -11.16
C TYR A 15 14.58 3.49 -10.86
N THR A 16 15.66 3.73 -11.60
CA THR A 16 16.90 2.95 -11.46
C THR A 16 17.70 3.37 -10.23
N GLY A 17 17.54 4.61 -9.76
CA GLY A 17 18.33 5.21 -8.69
C GLY A 17 19.84 5.20 -8.94
N LEU A 18 20.28 4.85 -10.17
CA LEU A 18 21.67 4.57 -10.57
C LEU A 18 22.45 3.67 -9.58
N LYS A 19 21.75 2.73 -8.94
CA LYS A 19 22.36 1.83 -7.95
C LYS A 19 23.20 0.74 -8.62
N LEU A 20 24.14 0.17 -7.86
CA LEU A 20 25.02 -0.92 -8.31
C LEU A 20 24.24 -2.09 -8.94
N LEU A 21 23.06 -2.42 -8.41
CA LEU A 21 22.18 -3.47 -8.95
C LEU A 21 21.79 -3.24 -10.42
N MET A 22 21.55 -1.99 -10.80
CA MET A 22 21.20 -1.63 -12.19
C MET A 22 22.39 -1.79 -13.13
N LEU A 23 23.59 -1.41 -12.66
CA LEU A 23 24.83 -1.64 -13.41
C LEU A 23 25.10 -3.14 -13.60
N LEU A 24 24.86 -3.95 -12.57
CA LEU A 24 24.96 -5.41 -12.66
C LEU A 24 23.96 -5.99 -13.65
N THR A 25 22.72 -5.50 -13.62
CA THR A 25 21.67 -5.92 -14.56
C THR A 25 22.05 -5.55 -15.99
N ALA A 26 22.55 -4.34 -16.22
CA ALA A 26 23.00 -3.89 -17.54
C ALA A 26 24.21 -4.71 -18.04
N ALA A 27 25.19 -4.98 -17.17
CA ALA A 27 26.34 -5.81 -17.50
C ALA A 27 25.92 -7.26 -17.84
N ALA A 28 24.99 -7.83 -17.06
CA ALA A 28 24.42 -9.14 -17.34
C ALA A 28 23.64 -9.17 -18.66
N LEU A 29 22.86 -8.13 -18.95
CA LEU A 29 22.12 -7.99 -20.21
C LEU A 29 23.07 -7.94 -21.41
N ILE A 30 24.15 -7.15 -21.33
CA ILE A 30 25.19 -7.07 -22.37
C ILE A 30 25.90 -8.41 -22.52
N TYR A 31 26.25 -9.07 -21.41
CA TYR A 31 26.88 -10.39 -21.44
C TYR A 31 25.99 -11.43 -22.14
N LEU A 32 24.70 -11.50 -21.78
CA LEU A 32 23.74 -12.42 -22.40
C LEU A 32 23.50 -12.08 -23.87
N LEU A 33 23.48 -10.80 -24.26
CA LEU A 33 23.35 -10.37 -25.65
C LEU A 33 24.46 -10.94 -26.54
N ILE A 34 25.69 -11.04 -26.01
CA ILE A 34 26.88 -11.51 -26.74
C ILE A 34 27.01 -13.03 -26.69
N THR A 35 26.74 -13.65 -25.53
CA THR A 35 27.10 -15.05 -25.26
C THR A 35 25.95 -16.03 -25.40
N GLU A 36 24.71 -15.61 -25.16
CA GLU A 36 23.56 -16.52 -25.17
C GLU A 36 23.21 -16.91 -26.61
N LYS A 37 23.06 -18.21 -26.84
CA LYS A 37 22.72 -18.77 -28.16
C LYS A 37 21.31 -19.35 -28.21
N ASP A 38 20.74 -19.70 -27.06
CA ASP A 38 19.36 -20.16 -27.00
C ASP A 38 18.40 -19.03 -27.37
N LYS A 39 17.65 -19.23 -28.46
CA LYS A 39 16.68 -18.26 -28.96
C LYS A 39 15.61 -17.95 -27.92
N ARG A 40 15.13 -18.95 -27.17
CA ARG A 40 14.06 -18.76 -26.17
C ARG A 40 14.52 -17.82 -25.07
N VAL A 41 15.73 -18.05 -24.55
CA VAL A 41 16.34 -17.21 -23.51
C VAL A 41 16.61 -15.80 -24.04
N ARG A 42 17.12 -15.66 -25.27
CA ARG A 42 17.33 -14.33 -25.88
C ARG A 42 16.03 -13.55 -26.06
N TYR A 43 14.96 -14.17 -26.55
CA TYR A 43 13.69 -13.47 -26.72
C TYR A 43 13.19 -12.88 -25.41
N PHE A 44 13.23 -13.67 -24.34
CA PHE A 44 12.65 -13.27 -23.05
C PHE A 44 13.57 -12.37 -22.22
N LEU A 45 14.87 -12.69 -22.10
CA LEU A 45 15.78 -11.99 -21.18
C LEU A 45 16.65 -10.92 -21.85
N VAL A 46 16.67 -10.84 -23.17
CA VAL A 46 17.50 -9.87 -23.89
C VAL A 46 16.63 -8.96 -24.77
N TYR A 47 15.94 -9.53 -25.74
CA TYR A 47 15.20 -8.74 -26.73
C TYR A 47 13.99 -8.04 -26.14
N ALA A 48 13.13 -8.74 -25.38
CA ALA A 48 11.97 -8.11 -24.75
C ALA A 48 12.37 -6.94 -23.82
N PRO A 49 13.36 -7.09 -22.89
CA PRO A 49 13.88 -5.98 -22.10
C PRO A 49 14.39 -4.79 -22.92
N LEU A 50 15.19 -5.05 -23.96
CA LEU A 50 15.73 -3.98 -24.82
C LEU A 50 14.62 -3.25 -25.57
N ILE A 51 13.65 -3.99 -26.11
CA ILE A 51 12.48 -3.42 -26.78
C ILE A 51 11.67 -2.59 -25.78
N LEU A 52 11.45 -3.06 -24.56
CA LEU A 52 10.75 -2.32 -23.52
C LEU A 52 11.48 -1.01 -23.17
N ILE A 53 12.81 -1.01 -23.06
CA ILE A 53 13.59 0.21 -22.81
C ILE A 53 13.46 1.18 -23.99
N VAL A 54 13.58 0.71 -25.22
CA VAL A 54 13.46 1.54 -26.43
C VAL A 54 12.05 2.12 -26.54
N LEU A 55 11.01 1.29 -26.33
CA LEU A 55 9.63 1.74 -26.30
C LEU A 55 9.44 2.75 -25.17
N PHE A 56 9.91 2.48 -23.96
CA PHE A 56 9.76 3.38 -22.82
C PHE A 56 10.34 4.78 -23.09
N LEU A 57 11.53 4.84 -23.71
CA LEU A 57 12.18 6.10 -24.08
C LEU A 57 11.54 6.77 -25.30
N CYS A 58 10.82 6.03 -26.15
CA CYS A 58 10.16 6.60 -27.31
C CYS A 58 9.00 7.54 -26.91
N PRO A 59 8.97 8.82 -27.30
CA PRO A 59 7.88 9.73 -26.93
C PRO A 59 6.50 9.29 -27.42
N LEU A 60 6.43 8.49 -28.50
CA LEU A 60 5.17 8.01 -29.07
C LEU A 60 4.49 6.98 -28.16
N SER A 61 5.26 6.09 -27.53
CA SER A 61 4.68 5.07 -26.64
C SER A 61 4.02 5.73 -25.42
N ARG A 62 4.65 6.76 -24.83
CA ARG A 62 4.07 7.52 -23.71
C ARG A 62 2.80 8.24 -24.11
N LYS A 63 2.75 8.81 -25.32
CA LYS A 63 1.50 9.42 -25.83
C LYS A 63 0.39 8.39 -25.97
N VAL A 64 0.69 7.21 -26.51
CA VAL A 64 -0.28 6.12 -26.64
C VAL A 64 -0.75 5.65 -25.25
N PHE A 65 0.16 5.55 -24.29
CA PHE A 65 -0.14 5.17 -22.92
C PHE A 65 -1.14 6.14 -22.27
N VAL A 66 -0.88 7.45 -22.36
CA VAL A 66 -1.78 8.48 -21.83
C VAL A 66 -3.10 8.53 -22.62
N ALA A 67 -3.05 8.39 -23.94
CA ALA A 67 -4.25 8.34 -24.77
C ALA A 67 -5.15 7.13 -24.48
N ALA A 68 -4.60 6.04 -23.93
CA ALA A 68 -5.35 4.88 -23.47
C ALA A 68 -6.04 5.10 -22.10
N GLY A 69 -6.00 6.32 -21.55
CA GLY A 69 -6.61 6.68 -20.27
C GLY A 69 -5.77 6.31 -19.05
N LEU A 70 -4.50 5.92 -19.25
CA LEU A 70 -3.59 5.61 -18.15
C LEU A 70 -2.87 6.86 -17.67
N ASP A 71 -2.76 7.00 -16.35
CA ASP A 71 -2.10 8.14 -15.73
C ASP A 71 -0.60 8.17 -16.06
N GLY A 72 -0.14 9.31 -16.60
CA GLY A 72 1.25 9.54 -16.97
C GLY A 72 2.23 9.41 -15.80
N GLU A 73 1.77 9.63 -14.56
CA GLU A 73 2.60 9.42 -13.36
C GLU A 73 2.92 7.95 -13.12
N THR A 74 2.07 7.04 -13.61
CA THR A 74 2.27 5.59 -13.50
C THR A 74 3.07 4.99 -14.66
N TYR A 75 3.53 5.81 -15.61
CA TYR A 75 4.24 5.35 -16.81
C TYR A 75 5.50 4.52 -16.50
N TYR A 76 6.17 4.78 -15.36
CA TYR A 76 7.34 4.01 -14.92
C TYR A 76 7.04 2.51 -14.71
N ARG A 77 5.77 2.11 -14.52
CA ARG A 77 5.36 0.71 -14.31
C ARG A 77 5.69 -0.18 -15.51
N ILE A 78 5.86 0.39 -16.72
CA ILE A 78 6.35 -0.36 -17.88
C ILE A 78 7.72 -0.99 -17.60
N LEU A 79 8.56 -0.33 -16.80
CA LEU A 79 9.88 -0.83 -16.41
C LEU A 79 9.81 -2.03 -15.46
N TRP A 80 8.66 -2.28 -14.80
CA TRP A 80 8.43 -3.47 -13.98
C TRP A 80 8.33 -4.76 -14.81
N LEU A 81 8.00 -4.64 -16.10
CA LEU A 81 7.97 -5.77 -17.01
C LEU A 81 9.37 -6.31 -17.35
N ILE A 82 10.43 -5.55 -17.01
CA ILE A 82 11.81 -5.99 -17.22
C ILE A 82 12.19 -6.95 -16.07
N PRO A 83 12.48 -8.23 -16.34
CA PRO A 83 12.77 -9.21 -15.30
C PRO A 83 14.23 -9.08 -14.83
N MET A 84 14.58 -7.95 -14.21
CA MET A 84 15.96 -7.58 -13.86
C MET A 84 16.67 -8.59 -12.97
N GLY A 85 15.95 -9.18 -11.99
CA GLY A 85 16.49 -10.23 -11.14
C GLY A 85 16.88 -11.49 -11.93
N LEU A 86 16.02 -11.92 -12.86
CA LEU A 86 16.29 -13.07 -13.73
C LEU A 86 17.45 -12.79 -14.68
N ILE A 87 17.51 -11.61 -15.30
CA ILE A 87 18.61 -11.20 -16.19
C ILE A 87 19.93 -11.25 -15.42
N THR A 88 19.97 -10.65 -14.23
CA THR A 88 21.19 -10.59 -13.40
C THR A 88 21.64 -11.97 -12.95
N ALA A 89 20.71 -12.79 -12.43
CA ALA A 89 21.02 -14.13 -11.96
C ALA A 89 21.48 -15.05 -13.10
N THR A 90 20.78 -15.06 -14.23
CA THR A 90 21.15 -15.88 -15.39
C THR A 90 22.46 -15.43 -16.02
N GLY A 91 22.69 -14.12 -16.16
CA GLY A 91 23.96 -13.58 -16.62
C GLY A 91 25.13 -13.99 -15.72
N ALA A 92 24.98 -13.87 -14.40
CA ALA A 92 25.99 -14.31 -13.44
C ALA A 92 26.26 -15.82 -13.52
N CYS A 93 25.21 -16.65 -13.52
CA CYS A 93 25.35 -18.11 -13.62
C CYS A 93 26.06 -18.53 -14.91
N ARG A 94 25.74 -17.90 -16.04
CA ARG A 94 26.40 -18.19 -17.33
C ARG A 94 27.85 -17.70 -17.34
N ALA A 95 28.13 -16.51 -16.83
CA ALA A 95 29.48 -15.96 -16.74
C ALA A 95 30.41 -16.83 -15.88
N PHE A 96 29.91 -17.36 -14.77
CA PHE A 96 30.69 -18.17 -13.83
C PHE A 96 30.52 -19.68 -13.98
N ALA A 97 29.85 -20.16 -15.04
CA ALA A 97 29.57 -21.58 -15.25
C ALA A 97 30.84 -22.46 -15.22
N LYS A 98 31.98 -21.93 -15.69
CA LYS A 98 33.29 -22.62 -15.68
C LYS A 98 34.04 -22.48 -14.35
N HIS A 99 33.71 -21.49 -13.54
CA HIS A 99 34.44 -21.12 -12.32
C HIS A 99 33.48 -20.91 -11.15
N MET A 100 32.71 -21.96 -10.83
CA MET A 100 31.59 -21.87 -9.89
C MET A 100 31.99 -21.37 -8.49
N ARG A 101 33.16 -21.75 -7.96
CA ARG A 101 33.64 -21.29 -6.65
C ARG A 101 33.92 -19.78 -6.64
N ILE A 102 34.51 -19.27 -7.71
CA ILE A 102 34.78 -17.83 -7.87
C ILE A 102 33.46 -17.08 -8.03
N GLY A 103 32.56 -17.61 -8.85
CA GLY A 103 31.22 -17.04 -9.04
C GLY A 103 30.44 -16.93 -7.74
N LEU A 104 30.42 -18.00 -6.93
CA LEU A 104 29.76 -17.99 -5.62
C LEU A 104 30.34 -16.91 -4.71
N ALA A 105 31.68 -16.83 -4.60
CA ALA A 105 32.34 -15.81 -3.78
C ALA A 105 32.00 -14.39 -4.23
N VAL A 106 32.08 -14.12 -5.54
CA VAL A 106 31.74 -12.81 -6.12
C VAL A 106 30.26 -12.48 -5.89
N SER A 107 29.35 -13.43 -6.10
CA SER A 107 27.92 -13.23 -5.87
C SER A 107 27.61 -12.91 -4.41
N MET A 108 28.23 -13.59 -3.44
CA MET A 108 28.05 -13.27 -2.00
C MET A 108 28.50 -11.85 -1.68
N VAL A 109 29.65 -11.41 -2.21
CA VAL A 109 30.14 -10.04 -2.03
C VAL A 109 29.18 -9.03 -2.65
N LEU A 110 28.71 -9.27 -3.88
CA LEU A 110 27.76 -8.38 -4.54
C LEU A 110 26.41 -8.29 -3.81
N ILE A 111 25.91 -9.39 -3.25
CA ILE A 111 24.69 -9.37 -2.42
C ILE A 111 24.91 -8.50 -1.18
N GLY A 112 26.07 -8.64 -0.52
CA GLY A 112 26.41 -7.80 0.64
C GLY A 112 26.56 -6.31 0.31
N LEU A 113 27.08 -5.97 -0.88
CA LEU A 113 27.25 -4.58 -1.32
C LEU A 113 25.96 -3.94 -1.86
N CYS A 114 25.13 -4.70 -2.56
CA CYS A 114 23.89 -4.22 -3.16
C CYS A 114 22.68 -4.26 -2.22
N GLY A 115 22.68 -5.20 -1.27
CA GLY A 115 21.56 -5.46 -0.39
C GLY A 115 21.60 -4.63 0.89
N SER A 116 20.43 -4.43 1.50
CA SER A 116 20.28 -4.00 2.88
C SER A 116 19.60 -5.09 3.68
N LEU A 117 19.96 -5.22 4.97
CA LEU A 117 19.28 -6.16 5.86
C LEU A 117 17.88 -5.61 6.16
N VAL A 118 16.86 -6.33 5.70
CA VAL A 118 15.44 -5.96 5.84
C VAL A 118 15.08 -5.69 7.30
N TYR A 119 15.59 -6.49 8.24
CA TYR A 119 15.39 -6.34 9.69
C TYR A 119 15.97 -5.07 10.33
N ARG A 120 16.68 -4.22 9.57
CA ARG A 120 17.09 -2.88 10.06
C ARG A 120 15.99 -1.83 9.90
N SER A 121 14.94 -2.15 9.15
CA SER A 121 13.80 -1.25 8.97
C SER A 121 13.10 -1.02 10.31
N SER A 122 12.79 0.24 10.62
CA SER A 122 11.95 0.60 11.77
C SER A 122 10.53 0.04 11.66
N TYR A 123 10.10 -0.33 10.45
CA TYR A 123 8.79 -0.91 10.16
C TYR A 123 8.74 -2.43 10.33
N ILE A 124 9.83 -3.06 10.78
CA ILE A 124 9.86 -4.51 11.01
C ILE A 124 10.12 -4.77 12.48
N SER A 125 9.05 -5.13 13.17
CA SER A 125 9.07 -5.60 14.56
C SER A 125 8.97 -7.13 14.61
N LYS A 126 9.23 -7.69 15.78
CA LYS A 126 8.94 -9.09 16.06
C LYS A 126 7.42 -9.26 16.08
N ALA A 127 6.91 -10.30 15.42
CA ALA A 127 5.48 -10.59 15.42
C ALA A 127 4.98 -10.89 16.84
N GLU A 128 3.84 -10.28 17.20
CA GLU A 128 3.14 -10.46 18.48
C GLU A 128 2.23 -11.70 18.43
N ASN A 129 1.59 -11.94 17.29
CA ASN A 129 0.64 -13.03 17.04
C ASN A 129 0.85 -13.67 15.65
N LEU A 130 0.03 -14.67 15.33
CA LEU A 130 0.05 -15.42 14.06
C LEU A 130 -0.35 -14.57 12.84
N TYR A 131 -1.12 -13.51 13.03
CA TYR A 131 -1.58 -12.63 11.96
C TYR A 131 -0.54 -11.59 11.55
N HIS A 132 0.53 -11.42 12.35
CA HIS A 132 1.57 -10.41 12.14
C HIS A 132 1.01 -8.97 12.08
N ILE A 133 -0.08 -8.72 12.81
CA ILE A 133 -0.68 -7.39 13.02
C ILE A 133 -0.63 -7.06 14.52
N PRO A 134 -0.74 -5.79 14.96
CA PRO A 134 -0.76 -5.48 16.38
C PRO A 134 -1.92 -6.16 17.12
N ASP A 135 -1.67 -6.76 18.29
CA ASP A 135 -2.73 -7.43 19.09
C ASP A 135 -3.87 -6.46 19.46
N THR A 136 -3.55 -5.18 19.69
CA THR A 136 -4.53 -4.12 19.95
C THR A 136 -5.57 -4.02 18.84
N VAL A 137 -5.16 -4.13 17.57
CA VAL A 137 -6.09 -4.05 16.43
C VAL A 137 -7.05 -5.24 16.43
N ILE A 138 -6.54 -6.44 16.70
CA ILE A 138 -7.36 -7.66 16.78
C ILE A 138 -8.45 -7.49 17.83
N LYS A 139 -8.07 -7.08 19.05
CA LYS A 139 -9.04 -6.89 20.14
C LYS A 139 -10.09 -5.83 19.82
N ILE A 140 -9.71 -4.73 19.16
CA ILE A 140 -10.64 -3.68 18.74
C ILE A 140 -11.60 -4.23 17.68
N CYS A 141 -11.09 -4.93 16.66
CA CYS A 141 -11.91 -5.51 15.63
C CYS A 141 -12.88 -6.56 16.20
N ASP A 142 -12.40 -7.50 17.01
CA ASP A 142 -13.23 -8.53 17.64
C ASP A 142 -14.31 -7.94 18.57
N LEU A 143 -14.05 -6.76 19.16
CA LEU A 143 -15.03 -6.06 20.00
C LEU A 143 -16.20 -5.49 19.19
N ILE A 144 -15.92 -4.88 18.03
CA ILE A 144 -16.91 -4.14 17.23
C ILE A 144 -17.53 -4.98 16.11
N GLU A 145 -16.90 -6.10 15.74
CA GLU A 145 -17.37 -6.95 14.67
C GLU A 145 -18.72 -7.60 15.05
N PRO A 146 -19.73 -7.57 14.17
CA PRO A 146 -21.05 -8.08 14.51
C PRO A 146 -21.04 -9.59 14.73
N GLU A 147 -21.96 -10.08 15.58
CA GLU A 147 -22.10 -11.53 15.84
C GLU A 147 -22.73 -12.28 14.65
N GLU A 148 -23.59 -11.63 13.88
CA GLU A 148 -24.31 -12.20 12.74
C GLU A 148 -23.39 -12.49 11.55
N GLU A 149 -23.40 -13.70 11.00
CA GLU A 149 -22.43 -14.15 9.98
C GLU A 149 -22.22 -13.18 8.79
N ASP A 150 -23.30 -12.57 8.28
CA ASP A 150 -23.26 -11.60 7.17
C ASP A 150 -23.31 -10.13 7.61
N GLY A 151 -23.34 -9.89 8.93
CA GLY A 151 -23.37 -8.56 9.52
C GLY A 151 -22.15 -7.74 9.14
N ARG A 152 -22.35 -6.43 8.98
CA ARG A 152 -21.28 -5.44 8.77
C ARG A 152 -21.47 -4.27 9.71
N VAL A 153 -20.35 -3.69 10.10
CA VAL A 153 -20.30 -2.49 10.93
C VAL A 153 -19.44 -1.45 10.24
N SER A 154 -19.79 -0.18 10.39
CA SER A 154 -18.99 0.95 9.97
C SER A 154 -18.30 1.56 11.18
N ALA A 155 -16.98 1.73 11.12
CA ALA A 155 -16.18 2.26 12.21
C ALA A 155 -15.12 3.27 11.72
N VAL A 156 -15.05 4.43 12.38
CA VAL A 156 -13.98 5.40 12.22
C VAL A 156 -12.75 4.87 12.94
N MET A 157 -11.66 4.71 12.20
CA MET A 157 -10.39 4.22 12.73
C MET A 157 -9.31 5.29 12.59
N PRO A 158 -8.38 5.41 13.55
CA PRO A 158 -7.19 6.23 13.39
C PRO A 158 -6.37 5.79 12.19
N THR A 159 -5.70 6.75 11.54
CA THR A 159 -4.92 6.49 10.32
C THR A 159 -3.88 5.39 10.45
N GLU A 160 -3.28 5.22 11.63
CA GLU A 160 -2.31 4.17 11.91
C GLU A 160 -2.89 2.75 11.95
N LEU A 161 -4.20 2.60 12.18
CA LEU A 161 -4.86 1.29 12.29
C LEU A 161 -5.51 0.81 10.99
N ILE A 162 -5.82 1.72 10.05
CA ILE A 162 -6.58 1.43 8.81
C ILE A 162 -6.04 0.21 8.06
N HIS A 163 -4.72 0.12 7.88
CA HIS A 163 -4.10 -0.96 7.13
C HIS A 163 -4.26 -2.33 7.81
N PHE A 164 -4.17 -2.34 9.14
CA PHE A 164 -4.28 -3.57 9.93
C PHE A 164 -5.73 -4.04 10.01
N VAL A 165 -6.69 -3.12 10.18
CA VAL A 165 -8.12 -3.45 10.20
C VAL A 165 -8.53 -4.13 8.89
N ARG A 166 -8.14 -3.58 7.74
CA ARG A 166 -8.43 -4.18 6.41
C ARG A 166 -7.75 -5.52 6.18
N GLN A 167 -6.62 -5.78 6.84
CA GLN A 167 -5.93 -7.06 6.76
C GLN A 167 -6.61 -8.11 7.64
N TYR A 168 -7.22 -7.70 8.75
CA TYR A 168 -7.82 -8.60 9.73
C TYR A 168 -9.28 -8.94 9.41
N SER A 169 -10.13 -7.94 9.17
CA SER A 169 -11.56 -8.13 8.98
C SER A 169 -12.08 -7.38 7.75
N ALA A 170 -12.87 -8.09 6.94
CA ALA A 170 -13.58 -7.52 5.79
C ALA A 170 -15.01 -7.07 6.16
N ARG A 171 -15.43 -7.26 7.42
CA ARG A 171 -16.77 -6.96 7.92
C ARG A 171 -16.88 -5.57 8.57
N ILE A 172 -15.74 -4.95 8.81
CA ILE A 172 -15.62 -3.56 9.28
C ILE A 172 -15.41 -2.65 8.07
N ASN A 173 -16.44 -1.91 7.70
CA ASN A 173 -16.35 -0.82 6.74
C ASN A 173 -15.73 0.40 7.43
N MET A 174 -14.84 1.11 6.74
CA MET A 174 -14.28 2.36 7.24
C MET A 174 -14.66 3.49 6.28
N PRO A 175 -15.03 4.68 6.82
CA PRO A 175 -15.47 5.84 6.03
C PRO A 175 -14.37 6.38 5.12
N TYR A 176 -13.11 6.11 5.46
CA TYR A 176 -11.93 6.45 4.69
C TYR A 176 -10.84 5.38 4.82
N GLY A 177 -9.93 5.36 3.87
CA GLY A 177 -8.80 4.44 3.79
C GLY A 177 -7.50 5.11 3.39
N ARG A 178 -6.64 4.33 2.72
CA ARG A 178 -5.30 4.77 2.28
C ARG A 178 -5.35 6.00 1.38
N GLU A 179 -6.44 6.13 0.62
CA GLU A 179 -6.69 7.21 -0.30
C GLU A 179 -6.63 8.60 0.35
N MET A 180 -7.00 8.71 1.63
CA MET A 180 -6.92 9.98 2.38
C MET A 180 -5.52 10.26 2.94
N ILE A 181 -4.73 9.20 3.21
CA ILE A 181 -3.34 9.33 3.71
C ILE A 181 -2.38 9.69 2.57
N ALA A 182 -2.67 9.26 1.35
CA ALA A 182 -1.82 9.50 0.20
C ALA A 182 -2.00 10.93 -0.34
N SER A 183 -1.08 11.84 0.03
CA SER A 183 -1.07 13.26 -0.36
C SER A 183 -1.14 13.54 -1.87
N GLN A 184 -0.96 12.52 -2.71
CA GLN A 184 -1.01 12.62 -4.17
C GLN A 184 -2.45 12.68 -4.70
N TRP A 185 -3.45 12.28 -3.92
CA TRP A 185 -4.81 12.05 -4.43
C TRP A 185 -5.77 13.21 -4.14
N ASP A 186 -5.43 14.11 -3.20
CA ASP A 186 -6.17 15.34 -2.85
C ASP A 186 -7.70 15.13 -2.73
N TYR A 187 -8.09 13.97 -2.17
CA TYR A 187 -9.49 13.65 -1.94
C TYR A 187 -10.00 14.34 -0.68
N TYR A 188 -11.28 14.71 -0.72
CA TYR A 188 -12.00 15.21 0.43
C TYR A 188 -12.91 14.11 0.98
N ASN A 189 -12.89 13.93 2.30
CA ASN A 189 -13.81 13.06 3.02
C ASN A 189 -14.16 13.74 4.35
N ALA A 190 -15.46 13.98 4.58
CA ALA A 190 -15.92 14.76 5.73
C ALA A 190 -15.53 14.13 7.07
N VAL A 191 -15.62 12.79 7.18
CA VAL A 191 -15.27 12.07 8.42
C VAL A 191 -13.77 12.14 8.67
N TYR A 192 -12.95 12.00 7.63
CA TYR A 192 -11.50 12.15 7.73
C TYR A 192 -11.10 13.56 8.17
N GLU A 193 -11.67 14.60 7.55
CA GLU A 193 -11.35 15.98 7.93
C GLU A 193 -11.77 16.29 9.37
N ALA A 194 -12.92 15.79 9.81
CA ALA A 194 -13.35 15.97 11.19
C ALA A 194 -12.47 15.22 12.21
N MET A 195 -11.97 14.03 11.85
CA MET A 195 -11.16 13.18 12.75
C MET A 195 -9.66 13.52 12.74
N GLU A 196 -9.11 13.87 11.58
CA GLU A 196 -7.67 13.99 11.33
C GLU A 196 -7.25 15.39 10.84
N GLY A 197 -8.18 16.25 10.46
CA GLY A 197 -7.88 17.60 9.93
C GLY A 197 -7.34 18.58 10.99
N SER A 198 -7.52 18.30 12.28
CA SER A 198 -7.04 19.10 13.39
C SER A 198 -6.38 18.26 14.49
N GLU A 199 -5.49 18.88 15.28
CA GLU A 199 -4.86 18.23 16.46
C GLU A 199 -5.91 17.92 17.54
N VAL A 200 -6.85 18.84 17.75
CA VAL A 200 -8.01 18.68 18.64
C VAL A 200 -9.24 18.51 17.76
N VAL A 201 -9.94 17.39 17.93
CA VAL A 201 -11.15 17.04 17.17
C VAL A 201 -12.31 17.93 17.60
N CYS A 202 -12.96 18.57 16.64
CA CYS A 202 -14.23 19.27 16.85
C CYS A 202 -15.36 18.24 16.92
N MET A 203 -15.90 17.99 18.11
CA MET A 203 -16.90 16.94 18.29
C MET A 203 -18.20 17.21 17.55
N GLU A 204 -18.61 18.47 17.37
CA GLU A 204 -19.82 18.80 16.60
C GLU A 204 -19.68 18.37 15.14
N ASP A 205 -18.56 18.75 14.50
CA ASP A 205 -18.28 18.40 13.10
C ASP A 205 -18.13 16.88 12.92
N LEU A 206 -17.49 16.21 13.89
CA LEU A 206 -17.33 14.76 13.86
C LEU A 206 -18.68 14.04 13.96
N ILE A 207 -19.55 14.43 14.91
CA ILE A 207 -20.88 13.82 15.08
C ILE A 207 -21.73 14.02 13.82
N GLU A 208 -21.69 15.20 13.21
CA GLU A 208 -22.39 15.45 11.94
C GLU A 208 -21.89 14.52 10.83
N ALA A 209 -20.56 14.41 10.68
CA ALA A 209 -19.95 13.60 9.64
C ALA A 209 -20.19 12.10 9.81
N ILE A 210 -20.04 11.55 11.02
CA ILE A 210 -20.21 10.10 11.26
C ILE A 210 -21.67 9.68 11.08
N ARG A 211 -22.63 10.53 11.48
CA ARG A 211 -24.06 10.24 11.32
C ARG A 211 -24.48 10.29 9.86
N ALA A 212 -23.94 11.25 9.10
CA ALA A 212 -24.19 11.34 7.66
C ALA A 212 -23.65 10.12 6.88
N ASP A 213 -22.57 9.49 7.37
CA ASP A 213 -21.97 8.29 6.77
C ASP A 213 -22.44 6.97 7.43
N TYR A 214 -23.40 7.04 8.34
CA TYR A 214 -23.93 5.90 9.10
C TYR A 214 -22.84 5.05 9.78
N CYS A 215 -21.84 5.74 10.36
CA CYS A 215 -20.75 5.11 11.08
C CYS A 215 -21.13 4.87 12.55
N GLN A 216 -21.22 3.61 12.96
CA GLN A 216 -21.67 3.25 14.31
C GLN A 216 -20.58 3.43 15.38
N TYR A 217 -19.30 3.23 15.04
CA TYR A 217 -18.21 3.26 16.01
C TYR A 217 -17.16 4.31 15.69
N VAL A 218 -16.57 4.90 16.73
CA VAL A 218 -15.43 5.82 16.63
C VAL A 218 -14.33 5.37 17.55
N VAL A 219 -13.14 5.12 16.99
CA VAL A 219 -11.94 4.75 17.75
C VAL A 219 -10.97 5.93 17.79
N PHE A 220 -10.66 6.43 18.97
CA PHE A 220 -9.68 7.49 19.17
C PHE A 220 -8.31 6.92 19.56
N SER A 221 -7.26 7.42 18.94
CA SER A 221 -5.88 7.15 19.38
C SER A 221 -5.64 7.66 20.80
N PRO A 222 -4.68 7.06 21.54
CA PRO A 222 -4.34 7.47 22.89
C PRO A 222 -4.03 8.96 23.03
N SER A 223 -3.37 9.55 22.01
CA SER A 223 -2.96 10.96 22.01
C SER A 223 -3.95 11.91 21.35
N LYS A 224 -5.10 11.43 20.85
CA LYS A 224 -6.05 12.28 20.11
C LYS A 224 -6.92 13.07 21.09
N GLU A 225 -6.84 14.39 21.07
CA GLU A 225 -7.65 15.25 21.94
C GLU A 225 -8.97 15.64 21.27
N THR A 226 -10.00 15.91 22.07
CA THR A 226 -11.33 16.37 21.63
C THR A 226 -11.66 17.68 22.33
N ASP A 227 -12.35 18.58 21.65
CA ASP A 227 -12.72 19.90 22.20
C ASP A 227 -13.77 19.80 23.32
N LYS A 228 -14.59 18.76 23.24
CA LYS A 228 -15.63 18.37 24.20
C LYS A 228 -15.49 16.90 24.54
N ASP A 229 -16.04 16.51 25.69
CA ASP A 229 -16.09 15.11 26.08
C ASP A 229 -17.05 14.34 25.14
N PRO A 230 -16.60 13.27 24.45
CA PRO A 230 -17.44 12.56 23.49
C PRO A 230 -18.76 12.04 24.06
N GLU A 231 -18.79 11.67 25.35
CA GLU A 231 -20.01 11.23 26.03
C GLU A 231 -21.06 12.36 26.12
N THR A 232 -20.61 13.59 26.38
CA THR A 232 -21.50 14.76 26.41
C THR A 232 -22.07 15.13 25.03
N CYS A 233 -21.40 14.69 23.96
CA CYS A 233 -21.85 14.86 22.57
C CYS A 233 -22.76 13.73 22.08
N GLY A 234 -23.08 12.76 22.94
CA GLY A 234 -24.03 11.69 22.66
C GLY A 234 -23.42 10.35 22.26
N LEU A 235 -22.09 10.22 22.27
CA LEU A 235 -21.44 8.92 22.12
C LEU A 235 -21.47 8.12 23.43
N SER A 236 -21.40 6.79 23.34
CA SER A 236 -21.30 5.89 24.48
C SER A 236 -19.93 5.23 24.50
N LEU A 237 -19.17 5.37 25.59
CA LEU A 237 -17.89 4.67 25.73
C LEU A 237 -18.14 3.17 25.90
N VAL A 238 -17.66 2.37 24.95
CA VAL A 238 -17.82 0.92 24.93
C VAL A 238 -16.67 0.25 25.68
N ALA A 239 -15.44 0.63 25.35
CA ALA A 239 -14.24 0.06 25.97
C ALA A 239 -13.01 0.97 25.79
N VAL A 240 -11.99 0.68 26.59
CA VAL A 240 -10.64 1.20 26.38
C VAL A 240 -9.70 0.00 26.21
N ILE A 241 -9.04 -0.10 25.05
CA ILE A 241 -8.13 -1.20 24.70
C ILE A 241 -6.76 -0.62 24.40
N ASP A 242 -5.77 -0.94 25.24
CA ASP A 242 -4.39 -0.47 25.09
C ASP A 242 -4.32 1.06 24.84
N ASP A 243 -5.07 1.81 25.65
CA ASP A 243 -5.27 3.28 25.61
C ASP A 243 -6.07 3.84 24.42
N TYR A 244 -6.52 3.01 23.47
CA TYR A 244 -7.49 3.41 22.46
C TYR A 244 -8.89 3.47 23.08
N ARG A 245 -9.57 4.61 22.92
CA ARG A 245 -10.94 4.81 23.41
C ARG A 245 -11.93 4.50 22.30
N ILE A 246 -12.84 3.57 22.56
CA ILE A 246 -13.79 3.04 21.57
C ILE A 246 -15.17 3.48 21.98
N TYR A 247 -15.80 4.28 21.13
CA TYR A 247 -17.13 4.81 21.34
C TYR A 247 -18.11 4.26 20.30
N GLU A 248 -19.37 4.12 20.69
CA GLU A 248 -20.49 3.85 19.81
C GLU A 248 -21.38 5.09 19.71
N ASP A 249 -21.90 5.42 18.53
CA ASP A 249 -22.99 6.39 18.38
C ASP A 249 -24.34 5.64 18.44
N PRO A 250 -25.06 5.68 19.57
CA PRO A 250 -26.32 4.96 19.72
C PRO A 250 -27.40 5.45 18.75
N VAL A 251 -27.32 6.70 18.26
CA VAL A 251 -28.27 7.23 17.28
C VAL A 251 -28.10 6.50 15.95
N THR A 252 -26.89 6.47 15.40
CA THR A 252 -26.61 5.74 14.17
C THR A 252 -26.77 4.23 14.33
N ALA A 253 -26.39 3.64 15.45
CA ALA A 253 -26.57 2.21 15.69
C ALA A 253 -28.04 1.79 15.59
N LEU A 254 -28.95 2.55 16.22
CA LEU A 254 -30.40 2.31 16.13
C LEU A 254 -30.95 2.50 14.72
N GLU A 255 -30.46 3.50 13.98
CA GLU A 255 -30.88 3.74 12.60
C GLU A 255 -30.49 2.58 11.68
N VAL A 256 -29.24 2.10 11.78
CA VAL A 256 -28.76 0.97 10.97
C VAL A 256 -29.50 -0.33 11.32
N GLU A 257 -29.71 -0.61 12.62
CA GLU A 257 -30.47 -1.78 13.07
C GLU A 257 -31.91 -1.76 12.53
N SER A 258 -32.53 -0.58 12.44
CA SER A 258 -33.89 -0.43 11.90
C SER A 258 -33.98 -0.84 10.43
N TRP A 259 -32.94 -0.57 9.64
CA TRP A 259 -32.90 -0.94 8.22
C TRP A 259 -32.61 -2.43 8.03
N GLN A 260 -31.71 -2.98 8.85
CA GLN A 260 -31.40 -4.41 8.81
C GLN A 260 -32.66 -5.25 9.05
N LYS A 261 -33.45 -4.91 10.08
CA LYS A 261 -34.74 -5.56 10.33
C LYS A 261 -35.73 -5.43 9.17
N TYR A 262 -35.81 -4.24 8.57
CA TYR A 262 -36.69 -4.02 7.42
C TYR A 262 -36.35 -4.94 6.23
N TYR A 263 -35.07 -5.12 5.92
CA TYR A 263 -34.62 -5.96 4.81
C TYR A 263 -34.64 -7.47 5.13
N GLU A 264 -34.56 -7.84 6.40
CA GLU A 264 -34.74 -9.22 6.85
C GLU A 264 -36.21 -9.68 6.78
N ASP A 265 -37.16 -8.80 7.11
CA ASP A 265 -38.60 -9.10 7.06
C ASP A 265 -39.15 -9.22 5.62
N GLU A 266 -38.42 -8.74 4.61
CA GLU A 266 -38.80 -8.84 3.17
C GLU A 266 -38.29 -10.11 2.46
N ASN A 267 -37.47 -10.95 3.12
CA ASN A 267 -36.92 -12.21 2.58
C ASN A 267 -37.53 -13.47 3.21
#